data_AF-A0A443HUD7-F1
#
_entry.id   AF-A0A443HUD7-F1
#
_cell.length_a   1.000
_cell.length_b   1.000
_cell.length_c   1.000
_cell.angle_alpha   90.00
_cell.angle_beta   90.00
_cell.angle_gamma   90.00
#
_symmetry.space_group_name_H-M   'P 1'
#
loop_
_entity.id
_entity.type
_entity.pdbx_description
1 polymer ?
#
loop_
_entity_poly.entity_id
_entity_poly.type
_entity_poly.pdbx_seq_one_letter_code
_entity_poly.pdbx_strand_id
1 'polypeptide(L)'
;MTPMRDADIRGPALRDAHSKAGSYLAWRFLADLIGLEEVTIRHVQGNNTIGHRLRGEEKTLIVALMRGGESMAFGINEVFPKAQFLHAKEPNDIKRHHLEDNVTVILVDSVINNGNTVVKFVESIRAIHAMIRIFVVAGVVQDKAVSGCGPLKALARTAEITVVALRLSKNKYTGSGGTDTGNRLFNTAYLP
;
A
#
# COMPACT_ATOMS: atom_id res chain seq x y z
N MET A 1 -4.68 15.56 -1.47
CA MET A 1 -4.98 14.92 -2.76
C MET A 1 -4.77 15.84 -3.97
N THR A 2 -5.14 17.13 -3.93
CA THR A 2 -5.06 18.04 -5.08
C THR A 2 -3.74 17.93 -5.88
N PRO A 3 -2.55 17.93 -5.25
CA PRO A 3 -1.31 17.85 -6.00
C PRO A 3 -1.09 16.54 -6.77
N MET A 4 -1.69 15.44 -6.31
CA MET A 4 -1.61 14.12 -7.00
C MET A 4 -2.37 14.13 -8.34
N ARG A 5 -3.35 15.02 -8.47
CA ARG A 5 -4.26 15.09 -9.62
C ARG A 5 -3.98 16.26 -10.55
N ASP A 6 -3.23 17.24 -10.08
CA ASP A 6 -2.83 18.39 -10.87
C ASP A 6 -1.91 17.94 -12.01
N ALA A 7 -2.33 18.17 -13.26
CA ALA A 7 -1.62 17.72 -14.45
C ALA A 7 -0.25 18.41 -14.63
N ASP A 8 -0.11 19.59 -14.01
CA ASP A 8 1.11 20.41 -14.05
C ASP A 8 2.15 19.93 -13.03
N ILE A 9 1.75 19.10 -12.06
CA ILE A 9 2.64 18.50 -11.08
C ILE A 9 3.10 17.12 -11.56
N ARG A 10 4.43 16.95 -11.69
CA ARG A 10 5.10 15.74 -12.16
C ARG A 10 6.44 15.52 -11.45
N GLY A 11 7.06 14.37 -11.67
CA GLY A 11 8.40 14.06 -11.16
C GLY A 11 8.48 14.10 -9.63
N PRO A 12 9.56 14.64 -9.05
CA PRO A 12 9.78 14.67 -7.59
C PRO A 12 8.63 15.28 -6.79
N ALA A 13 8.03 16.37 -7.27
CA ALA A 13 6.92 17.03 -6.57
C ALA A 13 5.66 16.14 -6.53
N LEU A 14 5.41 15.38 -7.59
CA LEU A 14 4.31 14.41 -7.60
C LEU A 14 4.61 13.23 -6.67
N ARG A 15 5.86 12.73 -6.66
CA ARG A 15 6.27 11.67 -5.73
C ARG A 15 6.10 12.09 -4.27
N ASP A 16 6.51 13.30 -3.92
CA ASP A 16 6.31 13.87 -2.58
C ASP A 16 4.82 13.95 -2.20
N ALA A 17 3.95 14.37 -3.13
CA ALA A 17 2.51 14.38 -2.89
C ALA A 17 1.93 12.98 -2.64
N HIS A 18 2.41 11.96 -3.35
CA HIS A 18 2.02 10.57 -3.14
C HIS A 18 2.57 10.01 -1.83
N SER A 19 3.80 10.35 -1.45
CA SER A 19 4.40 9.99 -0.16
C SER A 19 3.58 10.54 0.99
N LYS A 20 3.31 11.86 1.00
CA LYS A 20 2.46 12.50 2.02
C LYS A 20 1.08 11.88 2.14
N ALA A 21 0.50 11.44 1.01
CA ALA A 21 -0.77 10.73 1.02
C ALA A 21 -0.64 9.32 1.66
N GLY A 22 0.44 8.60 1.36
CA GLY A 22 0.79 7.33 2.00
C GLY A 22 0.94 7.46 3.51
N SER A 23 1.74 8.43 3.97
CA SER A 23 1.96 8.68 5.41
C SER A 23 0.63 9.06 6.10
N TYR A 24 -0.20 9.89 5.46
CA TYR A 24 -1.53 10.23 5.98
C TYR A 24 -2.44 9.00 6.13
N LEU A 25 -2.53 8.14 5.11
CA LEU A 25 -3.37 6.94 5.17
C LEU A 25 -2.86 5.95 6.24
N ALA A 26 -1.53 5.83 6.36
CA ALA A 26 -0.89 5.00 7.37
C ALA A 26 -1.20 5.48 8.79
N TRP A 27 -0.94 6.76 9.08
CA TRP A 27 -1.22 7.35 10.39
C TRP A 27 -2.70 7.33 10.76
N ARG A 28 -3.58 7.71 9.82
CA ARG A 28 -5.00 7.93 10.12
C ARG A 28 -5.84 6.67 10.16
N PHE A 29 -5.46 5.63 9.41
CA PHE A 29 -6.30 4.45 9.24
C PHE A 29 -5.56 3.15 9.53
N LEU A 30 -4.33 2.95 9.01
CA LEU A 30 -3.63 1.69 9.21
C LEU A 30 -3.22 1.49 10.67
N ALA A 31 -2.77 2.54 11.36
CA ALA A 31 -2.41 2.45 12.77
C ALA A 31 -3.57 1.94 13.64
N ASP A 32 -4.79 2.44 13.41
CA ASP A 32 -5.98 2.00 14.13
C ASP A 32 -6.40 0.56 13.75
N LEU A 33 -6.33 0.21 12.46
CA LEU A 33 -6.72 -1.12 11.95
C LEU A 33 -5.73 -2.23 12.34
N ILE A 34 -4.44 -1.92 12.38
CA ILE A 34 -3.39 -2.85 12.79
C ILE A 34 -3.33 -2.93 14.32
N GLY A 35 -3.53 -1.79 14.99
CA GLY A 35 -3.47 -1.64 16.43
C GLY A 35 -2.05 -1.47 16.94
N LEU A 36 -1.96 -1.23 18.25
CA LEU A 36 -0.70 -1.08 18.97
C LEU A 36 -0.39 -2.34 19.80
N GLU A 37 0.89 -2.49 20.15
CA GLU A 37 1.40 -3.42 21.14
C GLU A 37 2.30 -2.70 22.14
N GLU A 38 2.31 -3.20 23.36
CA GLU A 38 3.26 -2.77 24.38
C GLU A 38 4.64 -3.37 24.10
N VAL A 39 5.68 -2.57 24.34
CA VAL A 39 7.07 -3.01 24.23
C VAL A 39 7.88 -2.45 25.38
N THR A 40 8.78 -3.26 25.93
CA THR A 40 9.72 -2.76 26.94
C THR A 40 10.79 -1.91 26.25
N ILE A 41 10.94 -0.67 26.69
CA ILE A 41 11.96 0.26 26.21
C ILE A 41 12.90 0.67 27.34
N ARG A 42 14.14 1.04 26.98
CA ARG A 42 15.07 1.67 27.92
C ARG A 42 14.71 3.15 28.03
N HIS A 43 14.25 3.56 29.20
CA HIS A 43 13.98 4.95 29.49
C HIS A 43 15.28 5.74 29.58
N VAL A 44 15.26 7.03 29.23
CA VAL A 44 16.45 7.90 29.24
C VAL A 44 17.10 8.04 30.63
N GLN A 45 16.37 7.74 31.69
CA GLN A 45 16.87 7.72 33.07
C GLN A 45 17.52 6.38 33.47
N GLY A 46 17.66 5.43 32.54
CA GLY A 46 18.37 4.17 32.77
C GLY A 46 17.54 3.06 33.41
N ASN A 47 16.23 3.23 33.60
CA ASN A 47 15.29 2.17 33.95
C ASN A 47 14.57 1.63 32.70
N ASN A 48 13.94 0.46 32.82
CA ASN A 48 13.03 -0.03 31.77
C ASN A 48 11.63 0.52 32.02
N THR A 49 10.90 0.83 30.95
CA THR A 49 9.49 1.25 31.01
C THR A 49 8.70 0.66 29.84
N ILE A 50 7.38 0.81 29.88
CA ILE A 50 6.48 0.38 28.80
C ILE A 50 6.36 1.52 27.79
N GLY A 51 6.71 1.22 26.54
CA GLY A 51 6.38 2.02 25.36
C GLY A 51 5.31 1.34 24.52
N HIS A 52 4.86 2.02 23.47
CA HIS A 52 3.90 1.48 22.51
C HIS A 52 4.47 1.59 21.11
N ARG A 53 4.16 0.60 20.27
CA ARG A 53 4.49 0.60 18.84
C ARG A 53 3.38 -0.08 18.05
N LEU A 54 3.47 0.00 16.72
CA LEU A 54 2.55 -0.71 15.83
C LEU A 54 2.68 -2.22 16.04
N ARG A 55 1.54 -2.89 16.15
CA ARG A 55 1.49 -4.32 16.42
C ARG A 55 2.14 -5.11 15.29
N GLY A 56 3.13 -5.93 15.63
CA GLY A 56 3.85 -6.74 14.64
C GLY A 56 4.54 -5.94 13.54
N GLU A 57 5.00 -4.71 13.82
CA GLU A 57 5.64 -3.83 12.84
C GLU A 57 6.84 -4.51 12.13
N GLU A 58 7.71 -5.17 12.89
CA GLU A 58 8.89 -5.92 12.38
C GLU A 58 8.50 -7.17 11.57
N LYS A 59 7.23 -7.58 11.67
CA LYS A 59 6.61 -8.70 10.95
C LYS A 59 5.58 -8.21 9.92
N THR A 60 5.76 -6.98 9.44
CA THR A 60 4.95 -6.38 8.40
C THR A 60 5.77 -6.22 7.14
N LEU A 61 5.23 -6.66 6.00
CA LEU A 61 5.80 -6.46 4.68
C LEU A 61 5.02 -5.40 3.91
N ILE A 62 5.67 -4.30 3.56
CA ILE A 62 5.13 -3.29 2.63
C ILE A 62 5.56 -3.69 1.22
N VAL A 63 4.59 -3.87 0.33
CA VAL A 63 4.84 -4.19 -1.08
C VAL A 63 4.41 -3.02 -1.95
N ALA A 64 5.38 -2.33 -2.54
CA ALA A 64 5.15 -1.32 -3.55
C ALA A 64 4.82 -2.00 -4.89
N LEU A 65 3.58 -1.85 -5.36
CA LEU A 65 3.17 -2.34 -6.68
C LEU A 65 3.74 -1.44 -7.76
N MET A 66 4.72 -1.96 -8.49
CA MET A 66 5.51 -1.16 -9.42
C MET A 66 4.74 -0.82 -10.69
N ARG A 67 4.86 0.41 -11.21
CA ARG A 67 5.69 1.53 -10.70
C ARG A 67 4.90 2.53 -9.86
N GLY A 68 3.57 2.54 -10.00
CA GLY A 68 2.71 3.58 -9.44
C GLY A 68 2.69 3.62 -7.91
N GLY A 69 2.85 2.48 -7.24
CA GLY A 69 2.75 2.37 -5.78
C GLY A 69 3.94 2.91 -5.00
N GLU A 70 5.13 3.01 -5.61
CA GLU A 70 6.40 3.23 -4.91
C GLU A 70 6.38 4.46 -3.99
N SER A 71 6.08 5.64 -4.53
CA SER A 71 6.16 6.87 -3.72
C SER A 71 5.17 6.87 -2.56
N MET A 72 3.98 6.27 -2.74
CA MET A 72 3.00 6.12 -1.65
C MET A 72 3.46 5.09 -0.62
N ALA A 73 4.10 4.01 -1.06
CA ALA A 73 4.64 2.98 -0.17
C ALA A 73 5.75 3.55 0.72
N PHE A 74 6.62 4.41 0.18
CA PHE A 74 7.63 5.11 1.00
C PHE A 74 6.99 5.92 2.12
N GLY A 75 5.92 6.68 1.83
CA GLY A 75 5.20 7.40 2.88
C GLY A 75 4.61 6.50 3.96
N ILE A 76 4.16 5.29 3.60
CA ILE A 76 3.72 4.29 4.59
C ILE A 76 4.92 3.78 5.40
N ASN A 77 6.07 3.54 4.77
CA ASN A 77 7.27 3.06 5.45
C ASN A 77 7.88 4.10 6.40
N GLU A 78 7.68 5.41 6.17
CA GLU A 78 8.01 6.45 7.15
C GLU A 78 7.22 6.29 8.47
N VAL A 79 6.00 5.75 8.40
CA VAL A 79 5.14 5.49 9.57
C VAL A 79 5.40 4.11 10.18
N PHE A 80 5.85 3.16 9.36
CA PHE A 80 6.22 1.80 9.74
C PHE A 80 7.73 1.58 9.51
N PRO A 81 8.63 2.32 10.20
CA PRO A 81 10.06 2.29 9.93
C PRO A 81 10.72 0.92 10.12
N LYS A 82 10.09 0.01 10.88
CA LYS A 82 10.60 -1.35 11.09
C LYS A 82 10.03 -2.40 10.13
N ALA A 83 9.03 -2.04 9.33
CA ALA A 83 8.46 -2.95 8.35
C ALA A 83 9.46 -3.23 7.22
N GLN A 84 9.43 -4.46 6.72
CA GLN A 84 10.17 -4.84 5.53
C GLN A 84 9.57 -4.15 4.29
N PHE A 85 10.39 -3.86 3.29
CA PHE A 85 9.96 -3.16 2.08
C PHE A 85 10.36 -3.95 0.83
N LEU A 86 9.38 -4.23 -0.04
CA LEU A 86 9.57 -4.97 -1.29
C LEU A 86 8.98 -4.19 -2.46
N HIS A 87 9.76 -4.06 -3.53
CA HIS A 87 9.25 -3.63 -4.84
C HIS A 87 8.78 -4.87 -5.60
N ALA A 88 7.54 -4.88 -6.07
CA ALA A 88 7.00 -5.99 -6.85
C ALA A 88 6.28 -5.48 -8.10
N LYS A 89 6.68 -5.98 -9.26
CA LYS A 89 6.03 -5.70 -10.56
C LYS A 89 4.95 -6.74 -10.85
N GLU A 90 5.17 -7.98 -10.46
CA GLU A 90 4.26 -9.10 -10.68
C GLU A 90 4.13 -9.99 -9.43
N PRO A 91 3.04 -10.79 -9.31
CA PRO A 91 2.81 -11.60 -8.12
C PRO A 91 3.96 -12.56 -7.77
N ASN A 92 4.67 -13.06 -8.79
CA ASN A 92 5.79 -13.99 -8.61
C ASN A 92 7.03 -13.34 -7.97
N ASP A 93 7.09 -12.00 -7.88
CA ASP A 93 8.13 -11.31 -7.13
C ASP A 93 7.99 -11.53 -5.62
N ILE A 94 6.80 -11.92 -5.14
CA ILE A 94 6.56 -12.29 -3.74
C ILE A 94 6.85 -13.78 -3.57
N LYS A 95 7.95 -14.08 -2.89
CA LYS A 95 8.45 -15.44 -2.66
C LYS A 95 8.14 -15.91 -1.25
N ARG A 96 8.22 -17.22 -1.02
CA ARG A 96 7.95 -17.84 0.30
C ARG A 96 8.76 -17.20 1.43
N HIS A 97 10.06 -17.03 1.25
CA HIS A 97 10.94 -16.42 2.26
C HIS A 97 10.63 -14.93 2.54
N HIS A 98 9.90 -14.23 1.66
CA HIS A 98 9.40 -12.88 1.98
C HIS A 98 8.23 -12.92 2.96
N LEU A 99 7.55 -14.07 3.14
CA LEU A 99 6.32 -14.18 3.92
C LEU A 99 6.44 -15.05 5.17
N GLU A 100 7.50 -15.86 5.31
CA GLU A 100 7.66 -16.87 6.37
C GLU A 100 7.49 -16.31 7.80
N ASP A 101 8.03 -15.12 8.07
CA ASP A 101 7.96 -14.49 9.41
C ASP A 101 6.96 -13.33 9.50
N ASN A 102 6.30 -13.00 8.39
CA ASN A 102 5.40 -11.85 8.32
C ASN A 102 3.96 -12.25 8.69
N VAL A 103 3.34 -11.41 9.51
CA VAL A 103 1.94 -11.57 9.93
C VAL A 103 1.00 -10.62 9.18
N THR A 104 1.56 -9.58 8.57
CA THR A 104 0.82 -8.56 7.81
C THR A 104 1.53 -8.23 6.50
N VAL A 105 0.75 -8.09 5.43
CA VAL A 105 1.20 -7.53 4.14
C VAL A 105 0.39 -6.27 3.83
N ILE A 106 1.07 -5.22 3.41
CA ILE A 106 0.47 -3.97 2.94
C ILE A 106 0.79 -3.84 1.44
N LEU A 107 -0.19 -4.13 0.58
CA LEU A 107 -0.10 -3.92 -0.86
C LEU A 107 -0.41 -2.46 -1.18
N VAL A 108 0.50 -1.77 -1.85
CA VAL A 108 0.39 -0.33 -2.08
C VAL A 108 0.39 -0.02 -3.57
N ASP A 109 -0.65 0.68 -4.05
CA ASP A 109 -0.72 1.20 -5.41
C ASP A 109 -1.29 2.61 -5.41
N SER A 110 -0.83 3.48 -6.29
CA SER A 110 -1.38 4.84 -6.38
C SER A 110 -2.82 4.85 -6.90
N VAL A 111 -3.14 3.98 -7.87
CA VAL A 111 -4.45 3.96 -8.52
C VAL A 111 -4.90 2.53 -8.80
N ILE A 112 -5.97 2.09 -8.13
CA ILE A 112 -6.62 0.81 -8.39
C ILE A 112 -7.82 1.04 -9.32
N ASN A 113 -7.68 0.63 -10.58
CA ASN A 113 -8.70 0.86 -11.60
C ASN A 113 -9.75 -0.25 -11.71
N ASN A 114 -9.35 -1.52 -11.85
CA ASN A 114 -10.30 -2.65 -11.87
C ASN A 114 -10.12 -3.60 -10.69
N GLY A 115 -9.01 -3.50 -9.96
CA GLY A 115 -8.69 -4.40 -8.84
C GLY A 115 -8.04 -5.73 -9.25
N ASN A 116 -7.97 -6.07 -10.54
CA ASN A 116 -7.47 -7.37 -10.99
C ASN A 116 -6.00 -7.60 -10.62
N THR A 117 -5.16 -6.56 -10.69
CA THR A 117 -3.76 -6.66 -10.26
C THR A 117 -3.70 -7.06 -8.79
N VAL A 118 -4.41 -6.34 -7.93
CA VAL A 118 -4.47 -6.63 -6.49
C VAL A 118 -5.01 -8.04 -6.24
N VAL A 119 -6.04 -8.49 -6.95
CA VAL A 119 -6.57 -9.86 -6.82
C VAL A 119 -5.48 -10.90 -7.07
N LYS A 120 -4.74 -10.78 -8.17
CA LYS A 120 -3.64 -11.72 -8.48
C LYS A 120 -2.55 -11.72 -7.41
N PHE A 121 -2.20 -10.56 -6.87
CA PHE A 121 -1.24 -10.46 -5.76
C PHE A 121 -1.77 -11.13 -4.49
N VAL A 122 -3.03 -10.90 -4.13
CA VAL A 122 -3.64 -11.54 -2.95
C VAL A 122 -3.71 -13.06 -3.13
N GLU A 123 -4.14 -13.55 -4.29
CA GLU A 123 -4.19 -14.99 -4.57
C GLU A 123 -2.82 -15.64 -4.46
N SER A 124 -1.78 -15.00 -5.02
CA SER A 124 -0.39 -15.46 -4.92
C SER A 124 0.12 -15.49 -3.47
N ILE A 125 -0.14 -14.44 -2.70
CA ILE A 125 0.20 -14.40 -1.27
C ILE A 125 -0.53 -15.50 -0.49
N ARG A 126 -1.83 -15.69 -0.74
CA ARG A 126 -2.66 -16.68 -0.04
C ARG A 126 -2.26 -18.11 -0.37
N ALA A 127 -1.78 -18.37 -1.59
CA ALA A 127 -1.22 -19.66 -1.97
C ALA A 127 0.04 -20.03 -1.17
N ILE A 128 0.77 -19.03 -0.67
CA ILE A 128 1.98 -19.22 0.15
C ILE A 128 1.63 -19.19 1.65
N HIS A 129 0.84 -18.20 2.08
CA HIS A 129 0.50 -17.97 3.48
C HIS A 129 -1.01 -17.69 3.62
N ALA A 130 -1.79 -18.75 3.86
CA ALA A 130 -3.25 -18.71 3.83
C ALA A 130 -3.90 -17.73 4.82
N MET A 131 -3.28 -17.46 5.98
CA MET A 131 -3.86 -16.66 7.06
C MET A 131 -3.24 -15.26 7.26
N ILE A 132 -2.31 -14.82 6.42
CA ILE A 132 -1.63 -13.53 6.61
C ILE A 132 -2.63 -12.36 6.51
N ARG A 133 -2.52 -11.32 7.34
CA ARG A 133 -3.43 -10.16 7.22
C ARG A 133 -3.01 -9.35 6.00
N ILE A 134 -3.97 -8.93 5.17
CA ILE A 134 -3.67 -8.16 3.95
C ILE A 134 -4.42 -6.84 3.96
N PHE A 135 -3.67 -5.76 3.91
CA PHE A 135 -4.15 -4.41 3.68
C PHE A 135 -3.81 -3.98 2.26
N VAL A 136 -4.76 -3.35 1.58
CA VAL A 136 -4.57 -2.76 0.26
C VAL A 136 -4.74 -1.26 0.42
N VAL A 137 -3.71 -0.49 0.07
CA VAL A 137 -3.67 0.96 0.24
C VAL A 137 -3.57 1.64 -1.10
N ALA A 138 -4.45 2.62 -1.34
CA ALA A 138 -4.39 3.40 -2.57
C ALA A 138 -4.84 4.85 -2.45
N GLY A 139 -4.28 5.69 -3.33
CA GLY A 139 -4.73 7.08 -3.49
C GLY A 139 -6.11 7.15 -4.12
N VAL A 140 -6.35 6.36 -5.16
CA VAL A 140 -7.64 6.30 -5.86
C VAL A 140 -8.05 4.86 -6.05
N VAL A 141 -9.28 4.52 -5.67
CA VAL A 141 -9.91 3.25 -6.02
C VAL A 141 -11.15 3.52 -6.86
N GLN A 142 -11.28 2.84 -7.98
CA GLN A 142 -12.46 2.94 -8.84
C GLN A 142 -13.65 2.21 -8.18
N ASP A 143 -14.84 2.82 -8.24
CA ASP A 143 -16.01 2.38 -7.49
C ASP A 143 -16.50 0.97 -7.85
N LYS A 144 -16.43 0.54 -9.11
CA LYS A 144 -16.76 -0.81 -9.58
C LYS A 144 -15.73 -1.85 -9.16
N ALA A 145 -14.53 -1.47 -8.71
CA ALA A 145 -13.60 -2.44 -8.13
C ALA A 145 -14.10 -2.95 -6.77
N VAL A 146 -14.82 -2.10 -6.02
CA VAL A 146 -15.26 -2.36 -4.63
C VAL A 146 -16.79 -2.44 -4.45
N SER A 147 -17.58 -2.19 -5.49
CA SER A 147 -19.05 -2.27 -5.46
C SER A 147 -19.59 -3.50 -6.20
N GLY A 148 -20.82 -3.92 -5.87
CA GLY A 148 -21.51 -5.02 -6.55
C GLY A 148 -20.71 -6.33 -6.61
N CYS A 149 -20.44 -6.81 -7.83
CA CYS A 149 -19.58 -7.96 -8.13
C CYS A 149 -18.16 -7.55 -8.54
N GLY A 150 -17.69 -6.39 -8.10
CA GLY A 150 -16.34 -5.88 -8.34
C GLY A 150 -15.26 -6.84 -7.83
N PRO A 151 -14.09 -6.92 -8.50
CA PRO A 151 -13.06 -7.91 -8.16
C PRO A 151 -12.60 -7.87 -6.69
N LEU A 152 -12.42 -6.68 -6.11
CA LEU A 152 -12.05 -6.57 -4.69
C LEU A 152 -13.20 -6.92 -3.76
N LYS A 153 -14.45 -6.61 -4.14
CA LYS A 153 -15.61 -6.99 -3.34
C LYS A 153 -15.83 -8.50 -3.36
N ALA A 154 -15.63 -9.14 -4.51
CA ALA A 154 -15.69 -10.59 -4.65
C ALA A 154 -14.59 -11.26 -3.81
N LEU A 155 -13.36 -10.76 -3.90
CA LEU A 155 -12.24 -11.24 -3.09
C LEU A 155 -12.50 -11.09 -1.59
N ALA A 156 -13.07 -9.97 -1.15
CA ALA A 156 -13.42 -9.75 0.26
C ALA A 156 -14.52 -10.71 0.79
N ARG A 157 -15.22 -11.44 -0.08
CA ARG A 157 -16.17 -12.50 0.35
C ARG A 157 -15.47 -13.82 0.65
N THR A 158 -14.30 -14.05 0.07
CA THR A 158 -13.57 -15.33 0.17
C THR A 158 -12.29 -15.22 0.97
N ALA A 159 -11.75 -14.01 1.15
CA ALA A 159 -10.54 -13.75 1.91
C ALA A 159 -10.69 -12.50 2.78
N GLU A 160 -10.05 -12.54 3.96
CA GLU A 160 -9.95 -11.36 4.81
C GLU A 160 -8.98 -10.36 4.17
N ILE A 161 -9.54 -9.30 3.57
CA ILE A 161 -8.80 -8.17 3.01
C ILE A 161 -9.41 -6.86 3.46
N THR A 162 -8.58 -5.87 3.75
CA THR A 162 -9.03 -4.51 4.07
C THR A 162 -8.49 -3.53 3.03
N VAL A 163 -9.38 -2.73 2.42
CA VAL A 163 -9.00 -1.72 1.43
C VAL A 163 -9.09 -0.34 2.08
N VAL A 164 -7.98 0.38 2.09
CA VAL A 164 -7.87 1.77 2.56
C VAL A 164 -7.61 2.66 1.34
N ALA A 165 -8.53 3.58 1.08
CA ALA A 165 -8.44 4.48 -0.06
C ALA A 165 -8.59 5.94 0.36
N LEU A 166 -7.77 6.83 -0.20
CA LEU A 166 -7.96 8.27 0.00
C LEU A 166 -9.24 8.76 -0.72
N ARG A 167 -9.63 8.10 -1.81
CA ARG A 167 -10.84 8.44 -2.57
C ARG A 167 -11.41 7.26 -3.36
N LEU A 168 -12.74 7.24 -3.47
CA LEU A 168 -13.47 6.48 -4.49
C LEU A 168 -13.75 7.32 -5.75
N SER A 169 -13.51 6.73 -6.92
CA SER A 169 -13.75 7.35 -8.22
C SER A 169 -14.85 6.62 -9.00
N LYS A 170 -15.89 7.35 -9.40
CA LYS A 170 -16.90 6.86 -10.36
C LYS A 170 -16.36 6.78 -11.80
N ASN A 171 -15.32 7.57 -12.09
CA ASN A 171 -14.69 7.56 -13.40
C ASN A 171 -13.71 6.39 -13.50
N LYS A 172 -13.88 5.56 -14.54
CA LYS A 172 -12.93 4.53 -14.94
C LYS A 172 -12.03 5.13 -16.02
N TYR A 173 -10.81 5.48 -15.64
CA TYR A 173 -9.81 6.02 -16.57
C TYR A 173 -8.51 5.22 -16.42
N THR A 174 -8.06 4.64 -17.53
CA THR A 174 -6.72 4.07 -17.64
C THR A 174 -5.86 5.13 -18.30
N GLY A 175 -4.92 5.72 -17.55
CA GLY A 175 -3.95 6.65 -18.12
C GLY A 175 -3.07 5.95 -19.15
N SER A 176 -2.66 6.70 -20.17
CA SER A 176 -1.69 6.25 -21.18
C SER A 176 -0.75 7.41 -21.51
N GLY A 177 0.52 7.09 -21.79
CA GLY A 177 1.53 8.12 -22.07
C GLY A 177 1.67 9.12 -20.92
N GLY A 178 1.44 10.42 -21.20
CA GLY A 178 1.60 11.51 -20.24
C GLY A 178 0.53 11.58 -19.12
N THR A 179 -0.56 10.82 -19.20
CA THR A 179 -1.59 10.75 -18.14
C THR A 179 -1.45 9.52 -17.25
N ASP A 180 -0.57 8.59 -17.60
CA ASP A 180 -0.22 7.45 -16.74
C ASP A 180 0.46 7.92 -15.45
N THR A 181 0.04 7.36 -14.32
CA THR A 181 0.55 7.78 -13.00
C THR A 181 2.02 7.43 -12.86
N GLY A 182 2.46 6.25 -13.31
CA GLY A 182 3.87 5.87 -13.30
C GLY A 182 4.71 6.84 -14.13
N ASN A 183 4.29 7.14 -15.35
CA ASN A 183 5.00 8.06 -16.23
C ASN A 183 5.09 9.47 -15.66
N ARG A 184 4.02 9.96 -15.01
CA ARG A 184 4.04 11.27 -14.35
C ARG A 184 4.94 11.30 -13.12
N LEU A 185 5.01 10.21 -12.35
CA LEU A 185 5.87 10.11 -11.16
C LEU A 185 7.36 10.16 -11.53
N PHE A 186 7.75 9.63 -12.69
CA PHE A 186 9.15 9.48 -13.09
C PHE A 186 9.55 10.25 -14.36
N ASN A 187 8.66 11.08 -14.91
CA ASN A 187 8.86 11.81 -16.16
C ASN A 187 9.24 10.91 -17.35
N THR A 188 8.69 9.70 -17.41
CA THR A 188 9.06 8.68 -18.42
C THR A 188 8.08 8.60 -19.59
N ALA A 189 7.30 9.64 -19.88
CA ALA A 189 6.25 9.58 -20.92
C ALA A 189 6.79 9.28 -22.34
N TYR A 190 8.07 9.54 -22.58
CA TYR A 190 8.76 9.32 -23.86
C TYR A 190 9.91 8.31 -23.74
N LEU A 191 10.06 7.65 -22.59
CA LEU A 191 11.04 6.59 -22.42
C LEU A 191 10.39 5.24 -22.77
N PRO A 192 11.07 4.36 -23.52
CA PRO A 192 10.57 3.04 -23.90
C PRO A 192 10.39 2.10 -22.70
#